data_AF-A0A6J0D3E7-F1
#
_entry.id   AF-A0A6J0D3E7-F1
#
_cell.length_a   1.000
_cell.length_b   1.000
_cell.length_c   1.000
_cell.angle_alpha   90.00
_cell.angle_beta   90.00
_cell.angle_gamma   90.00
#
_symmetry.space_group_name_H-M   'P 1'
#
loop_
_entity.id
_entity.type
_entity.pdbx_description
1 polymer ?
#
loop_
_entity_poly.entity_id
_entity_poly.type
_entity_poly.pdbx_seq_one_letter_code
_entity_poly.pdbx_strand_id
1 'polypeptide(L)'
;MTSLFTQEVHLSKRHEEIVSQRLMLLQKMKNNLGDQNTERACLLQATETASKRNLSLLQDIEAAEKSLQARLKPRPQPAVRSLETRYWASVEEHVPKWEQFLLGRAPYPIGGENQSEAGNTVQNEMK
;
A
#
# COMPACT_ATOMS: atom_id res chain seq x y z
N MET A 1 -6.68 -44.28 79.34
CA MET A 1 -6.99 -44.75 77.96
C MET A 1 -8.18 -43.96 77.46
N THR A 2 -8.06 -43.23 76.35
CA THR A 2 -9.20 -42.57 75.71
C THR A 2 -10.16 -43.64 75.21
N SER A 3 -11.46 -43.48 75.48
CA SER A 3 -12.50 -44.41 75.00
C SER A 3 -12.49 -44.44 73.47
N LEU A 4 -12.68 -45.61 72.87
CA LEU A 4 -12.79 -45.79 71.41
C LEU A 4 -13.82 -44.81 70.81
N PHE A 5 -14.90 -44.53 71.54
CA PHE A 5 -15.91 -43.57 71.13
C PHE A 5 -15.36 -42.14 70.99
N THR A 6 -14.50 -41.69 71.92
CA THR A 6 -13.90 -40.36 71.85
C THR A 6 -12.94 -40.21 70.68
N GLN A 7 -12.26 -41.30 70.30
CA GLN A 7 -11.38 -41.33 69.14
C GLN A 7 -12.17 -41.28 67.83
N GLU A 8 -13.25 -42.05 67.73
CA GLU A 8 -14.14 -42.04 66.56
C GLU A 8 -14.72 -40.65 66.31
N VAL A 9 -15.26 -40.00 67.35
CA VAL A 9 -15.81 -38.63 67.25
C VAL A 9 -14.75 -37.64 66.75
N HIS A 10 -13.51 -37.74 67.22
CA HIS A 10 -12.42 -36.89 66.77
C HIS A 10 -12.04 -37.16 65.30
N LEU A 11 -12.02 -38.43 64.88
CA LEU A 11 -11.77 -38.82 63.49
C LEU A 11 -12.88 -38.33 62.56
N SER A 12 -14.15 -38.47 62.93
CA SER A 12 -15.28 -37.94 62.16
C SER A 12 -15.17 -36.42 62.00
N LYS A 13 -14.81 -35.69 63.07
CA LYS A 13 -14.60 -34.24 62.97
C LYS A 13 -13.50 -33.87 61.98
N ARG A 14 -12.35 -34.56 62.04
CA ARG A 14 -11.26 -34.38 61.07
C ARG A 14 -11.70 -34.70 59.65
N HIS A 15 -12.51 -35.75 59.48
CA HIS A 15 -13.05 -36.12 58.17
C HIS A 15 -13.92 -35.02 57.58
N GLU A 16 -14.87 -34.49 58.36
CA GLU A 16 -15.73 -33.38 57.93
C GLU A 16 -14.92 -32.13 57.57
N GLU A 17 -13.86 -31.82 58.32
CA GLU A 17 -12.95 -30.73 57.99
C GLU A 17 -12.24 -30.96 56.65
N ILE A 18 -11.73 -32.18 56.40
CA ILE A 18 -11.08 -32.55 55.13
C ILE A 18 -12.07 -32.45 53.96
N VAL A 19 -13.28 -32.97 54.13
CA VAL A 19 -14.32 -32.93 53.10
C VAL A 19 -14.72 -31.49 52.78
N SER A 20 -14.88 -30.65 53.81
CA SER A 20 -15.21 -29.23 53.66
C SER A 20 -14.13 -28.46 52.92
N GLN A 21 -12.85 -28.69 53.25
CA GLN A 21 -11.71 -28.07 52.56
C GLN A 21 -11.63 -28.50 51.10
N ARG A 22 -11.82 -29.80 50.82
CA ARG A 22 -11.82 -30.33 49.45
C ARG A 22 -12.95 -29.72 48.62
N LEU A 23 -14.14 -29.59 49.19
CA LEU A 23 -15.29 -28.97 48.53
C LEU A 23 -14.99 -27.52 48.16
N MET A 24 -14.45 -26.73 49.10
CA MET A 24 -14.05 -25.34 48.86
C MET A 24 -13.01 -25.23 47.74
N LEU A 25 -11.97 -26.08 47.77
CA LEU A 25 -10.92 -26.08 46.76
C LEU A 25 -11.47 -26.42 45.37
N LEU A 26 -12.33 -27.44 45.26
CA LEU A 26 -12.95 -27.82 44.00
C LEU A 26 -13.83 -26.70 43.43
N GLN A 27 -14.59 -26.02 44.29
CA GLN A 27 -15.40 -24.87 43.87
C GLN A 27 -14.52 -23.71 43.39
N LYS A 28 -13.43 -23.41 44.10
CA LYS A 28 -12.45 -22.38 43.69
C LYS A 28 -11.81 -22.71 42.34
N MET A 29 -11.40 -23.96 42.14
CA MET A 29 -10.83 -24.41 40.87
C MET A 29 -11.83 -24.32 39.71
N LYS A 30 -13.08 -24.70 39.95
CA LYS A 30 -14.16 -24.59 38.96
C LYS A 30 -14.40 -23.14 38.54
N ASN A 31 -14.46 -22.22 39.50
CA ASN A 31 -14.67 -20.80 39.22
C ASN A 31 -13.51 -20.20 38.43
N ASN A 32 -12.26 -20.46 38.87
CA ASN A 32 -11.07 -19.98 38.18
C ASN A 32 -10.98 -20.49 36.73
N LEU A 33 -11.36 -21.75 36.48
CA LEU A 33 -11.42 -22.29 35.12
C LEU A 33 -12.47 -21.56 34.27
N GLY A 34 -13.63 -21.25 34.86
CA GLY A 34 -14.68 -20.47 34.20
C GLY A 34 -14.19 -19.07 33.82
N ASP A 35 -13.58 -18.36 34.76
CA ASP A 35 -13.06 -17.00 34.56
C ASP A 35 -11.96 -16.96 33.50
N GLN A 36 -11.03 -17.91 33.51
CA GLN A 36 -9.99 -18.00 32.47
C GLN A 36 -10.58 -18.29 31.09
N ASN A 37 -11.65 -19.07 31.00
CA ASN A 37 -12.28 -19.39 29.73
C ASN A 37 -13.00 -18.17 29.15
N THR A 38 -13.71 -17.40 29.99
CA THR A 38 -14.37 -16.16 29.54
C THR A 38 -13.35 -15.10 29.16
N GLU A 39 -12.28 -14.91 29.93
CA GLU A 39 -11.18 -13.99 29.59
C GLU A 39 -10.53 -14.35 28.25
N ARG A 40 -10.21 -15.63 28.03
CA ARG A 40 -9.67 -16.10 26.74
C ARG A 40 -10.63 -15.87 25.59
N ALA A 41 -11.93 -16.12 25.78
CA ALA A 41 -12.93 -15.87 24.75
C ALA A 41 -13.02 -14.37 24.41
N CYS A 42 -13.01 -13.49 25.41
CA CYS A 42 -12.98 -12.04 25.21
C CYS A 42 -11.71 -11.60 24.47
N LEU A 43 -10.54 -12.13 24.84
CA LEU A 43 -9.28 -11.83 24.17
C LEU A 43 -9.30 -12.27 22.71
N LEU A 44 -9.77 -13.49 22.42
CA LEU A 44 -9.89 -14.00 21.05
C LEU A 44 -10.83 -13.14 20.20
N GLN A 45 -11.96 -12.72 20.76
CA GLN A 45 -12.89 -11.84 20.06
C GLN A 45 -12.27 -10.46 19.78
N ALA A 46 -11.53 -9.91 20.73
CA ALA A 46 -10.86 -8.63 20.56
C ALA A 46 -9.75 -8.71 19.51
N THR A 47 -8.94 -9.77 19.50
CA THR A 47 -7.87 -9.97 18.51
C THR A 47 -8.44 -10.22 17.12
N GLU A 48 -9.52 -11.01 16.98
CA GLU A 48 -10.20 -11.22 15.71
C GLU A 48 -10.78 -9.90 15.17
N THR A 49 -11.43 -9.12 16.03
CA THR A 49 -12.00 -7.82 15.66
C THR A 49 -10.91 -6.84 15.23
N ALA A 50 -9.80 -6.77 15.98
CA ALA A 50 -8.64 -5.96 15.62
C ALA A 50 -8.02 -6.41 14.30
N SER A 51 -7.89 -7.73 14.08
CA SER A 51 -7.37 -8.31 12.84
C SER A 51 -8.21 -7.93 11.63
N LYS A 52 -9.55 -8.05 11.72
CA LYS A 52 -10.47 -7.62 10.66
C LYS A 52 -10.34 -6.12 10.35
N ARG A 53 -10.25 -5.29 11.40
CA ARG A 53 -10.04 -3.84 11.24
C ARG A 53 -8.71 -3.52 10.56
N ASN A 54 -7.64 -4.17 10.99
CA ASN A 54 -6.30 -3.98 10.43
C ASN A 54 -6.25 -4.41 8.96
N LEU A 55 -6.89 -5.51 8.60
CA LEU A 55 -6.98 -5.96 7.21
C LEU A 55 -7.69 -4.92 6.32
N SER A 56 -8.82 -4.38 6.78
CA SER A 56 -9.53 -3.32 6.05
C SER A 56 -8.65 -2.08 5.87
N LEU A 57 -7.97 -1.64 6.93
CA LEU A 57 -7.09 -0.46 6.86
C LEU A 57 -5.93 -0.67 5.89
N LEU A 58 -5.34 -1.87 5.85
CA LEU A 58 -4.28 -2.19 4.89
C LEU A 58 -4.78 -2.14 3.45
N GLN A 59 -5.99 -2.64 3.18
CA GLN A 59 -6.62 -2.55 1.86
C GLN A 59 -6.88 -1.10 1.45
N ASP A 60 -7.36 -0.27 2.37
CA ASP A 60 -7.60 1.15 2.13
C ASP A 60 -6.29 1.91 1.82
N ILE A 61 -5.21 1.59 2.55
CA ILE A 61 -3.88 2.15 2.31
C ILE A 61 -3.37 1.75 0.92
N GLU A 62 -3.47 0.47 0.56
CA GLU A 62 -3.05 -0.03 -0.76
C GLU A 62 -3.86 0.65 -1.89
N ALA A 63 -5.16 0.83 -1.71
CA ALA A 63 -6.01 1.52 -2.67
C ALA A 63 -5.61 3.00 -2.81
N ALA A 64 -5.34 3.69 -1.69
CA ALA A 64 -4.86 5.06 -1.68
C ALA A 64 -3.49 5.20 -2.37
N GLU A 65 -2.57 4.27 -2.12
CA GLU A 65 -1.26 4.22 -2.77
C GLU A 65 -1.39 4.08 -4.28
N LYS A 66 -2.19 3.11 -4.77
CA LYS A 66 -2.43 2.91 -6.22
C LYS A 66 -3.03 4.16 -6.86
N SER A 67 -3.97 4.82 -6.17
CA SER A 67 -4.57 6.07 -6.64
C SER A 67 -3.55 7.21 -6.75
N LEU A 68 -2.70 7.38 -5.74
CA LEU A 68 -1.62 8.36 -5.77
C LEU A 68 -0.61 8.05 -6.85
N GLN A 69 -0.20 6.79 -7.00
CA GLN A 69 0.73 6.38 -8.05
C GLN A 69 0.15 6.67 -9.45
N ALA A 70 -1.13 6.41 -9.67
CA ALA A 70 -1.81 6.73 -10.92
C ALA A 70 -1.81 8.24 -11.23
N ARG A 71 -1.97 9.08 -10.20
CA ARG A 71 -1.92 10.55 -10.32
C ARG A 71 -0.51 11.09 -10.52
N LEU A 72 0.48 10.45 -9.90
CA LEU A 72 1.88 10.87 -9.95
C LEU A 72 2.60 10.43 -11.22
N LYS A 73 2.14 9.37 -11.90
CA LYS A 73 2.70 8.95 -13.20
C LYS A 73 2.69 10.16 -14.15
N PRO A 74 3.87 10.70 -14.53
CA PRO A 74 3.93 11.89 -15.36
C PRO A 74 3.25 11.60 -16.69
N ARG A 75 2.06 12.17 -16.90
CA ARG A 75 1.44 12.16 -18.21
C ARG A 75 2.10 13.28 -19.00
N PRO A 76 2.82 13.01 -20.11
CA PRO A 76 3.37 14.07 -20.92
C PRO A 76 2.23 15.00 -21.34
N GLN A 77 2.45 16.31 -21.15
CA GLN A 77 1.54 17.35 -21.59
C GLN A 77 1.17 17.10 -23.06
N PRO A 78 -0.10 17.24 -23.47
CA PRO A 78 -0.53 16.96 -24.84
C PRO A 78 0.33 17.67 -25.89
N ALA A 79 0.72 18.92 -25.61
CA ALA A 79 1.63 19.69 -26.47
C ALA A 79 3.01 19.04 -26.64
N VAL A 80 3.60 18.50 -25.56
CA VAL A 80 4.89 17.80 -25.60
C VAL A 80 4.78 16.52 -26.42
N ARG A 81 3.69 15.77 -26.26
CA ARG A 81 3.43 14.56 -27.05
C ARG A 81 3.23 14.88 -28.53
N SER A 82 2.47 15.94 -28.86
CA SER A 82 2.31 16.40 -30.24
C SER A 82 3.62 16.87 -30.87
N LEU A 83 4.47 17.55 -30.09
CA LEU A 83 5.80 17.96 -30.52
C LEU A 83 6.68 16.73 -30.81
N GLU A 84 6.69 15.74 -29.92
CA GLU A 84 7.44 14.50 -30.08
C GLU A 84 7.01 13.76 -31.35
N THR A 85 5.70 13.61 -31.59
CA THR A 85 5.19 13.01 -32.83
C THR A 85 5.65 13.77 -34.07
N ARG A 86 5.56 15.10 -34.06
CA ARG A 86 6.00 15.94 -35.19
C ARG A 86 7.52 15.87 -35.40
N TYR A 87 8.29 15.84 -34.32
CA TYR A 87 9.74 15.69 -34.36
C TYR A 87 10.12 14.37 -35.03
N TRP A 88 9.57 13.25 -34.58
CA TRP A 88 9.88 11.95 -35.18
C TRP A 88 9.43 11.86 -36.65
N ALA A 89 8.27 12.42 -37.01
CA ALA A 89 7.86 12.52 -38.41
C ALA A 89 8.84 13.35 -39.25
N SER A 90 9.32 14.48 -38.70
CA SER A 90 10.34 15.29 -39.37
C SER A 90 11.67 14.54 -39.50
N VAL A 91 12.07 13.78 -38.49
CA VAL A 91 13.29 12.95 -38.55
C VAL A 91 13.16 11.92 -39.66
N GLU A 92 12.04 11.17 -39.73
CA GLU A 92 11.77 10.20 -40.79
C GLU A 92 11.79 10.85 -42.19
N GLU A 93 11.27 12.07 -42.32
CA GLU A 93 11.29 12.79 -43.60
C GLU A 93 12.71 13.24 -44.01
N HIS A 94 13.55 13.61 -43.06
CA HIS A 94 14.88 14.16 -43.34
C HIS A 94 15.97 13.08 -43.43
N VAL A 95 15.79 11.93 -42.78
CA VAL A 95 16.75 10.81 -42.81
C VAL A 95 17.15 10.42 -44.25
N PRO A 96 16.22 10.24 -45.21
CA PRO A 96 16.59 9.92 -46.59
C PRO A 96 17.40 11.03 -47.29
N LYS A 97 17.11 12.29 -47.00
CA LYS A 97 17.82 13.45 -47.56
C LYS A 97 19.27 13.49 -47.06
N TRP A 98 19.45 13.22 -45.77
CA TRP A 98 20.78 13.07 -45.16
C TRP A 98 21.54 11.86 -45.69
N GLU A 99 20.88 10.72 -45.88
CA GLU A 99 21.50 9.52 -46.45
C GLU A 99 22.06 9.79 -47.86
N GLN A 100 21.28 10.43 -48.73
CA GLN A 100 21.72 10.79 -50.08
C GLN A 100 22.93 11.74 -50.08
N PHE A 101 22.94 12.73 -49.18
CA PHE A 101 24.07 13.65 -49.02
C PHE A 101 25.33 12.93 -48.52
N LEU A 102 25.21 12.11 -47.47
CA LEU A 102 26.35 11.38 -46.90
C LEU A 102 26.96 10.38 -47.89
N LEU A 103 26.17 9.88 -48.84
CA LEU A 103 26.62 9.03 -49.95
C LEU A 103 27.21 9.82 -51.13
N GLY A 104 27.30 11.16 -51.02
CA GLY A 104 27.81 12.04 -52.08
C GLY A 104 26.89 12.18 -53.30
N ARG A 105 25.63 11.75 -53.19
CA ARG A 105 24.65 11.75 -54.30
C ARG A 105 23.78 13.00 -54.34
N ALA A 106 23.80 13.81 -53.29
CA ALA A 106 23.02 15.03 -53.17
C ALA A 106 23.85 16.14 -52.48
N PRO A 107 23.51 17.42 -52.69
CA PRO A 107 24.07 18.55 -51.95
C PRO A 107 23.56 18.61 -50.50
N TYR A 108 24.15 19.51 -49.69
CA TYR A 108 23.89 19.61 -48.25
C TYR A 108 22.40 19.87 -47.94
N PRO A 109 21.74 19.07 -47.07
CA PRO A 109 20.28 19.06 -46.97
C PRO A 109 19.68 20.10 -46.00
N ILE A 110 20.45 20.73 -45.10
CA ILE A 110 19.94 21.73 -44.14
C ILE A 110 20.73 23.03 -44.23
N GLY A 111 20.15 24.08 -44.85
CA GLY A 111 20.70 25.44 -44.85
C GLY A 111 21.35 25.87 -46.17
N GLY A 112 20.51 26.28 -47.13
CA GLY A 112 20.91 26.98 -48.35
C GLY A 112 20.05 28.19 -48.71
N GLU A 113 19.00 28.52 -47.95
CA GLU A 113 18.11 29.65 -48.25
C GLU A 113 17.74 30.40 -46.96
N ASN A 114 18.62 31.29 -46.54
CA ASN A 114 18.17 32.46 -45.80
C ASN A 114 17.46 33.35 -46.81
N GLN A 115 16.15 33.46 -46.65
CA GLN A 115 15.29 34.45 -47.28
C GLN A 115 15.81 35.86 -46.95
N SER A 116 16.59 36.44 -47.85
CA SER A 116 16.88 37.88 -47.89
C SER A 116 16.38 38.48 -49.20
N GLU A 117 15.13 38.18 -49.57
CA GLU A 117 14.42 38.79 -50.71
C GLU A 117 12.97 39.21 -50.37
N ALA A 118 12.64 39.39 -49.09
CA ALA A 118 11.36 39.93 -48.67
C ALA A 118 11.57 41.14 -47.77
N GLY A 119 11.70 42.33 -48.38
CA GLY A 119 11.60 43.61 -47.69
C GLY A 119 12.72 44.58 -48.06
N ASN A 120 12.49 45.38 -49.11
CA ASN A 120 12.67 46.85 -49.14
C ASN A 120 12.86 47.35 -50.59
N THR A 121 11.81 47.19 -51.40
CA THR A 121 11.59 48.07 -52.57
C THR A 121 10.36 48.91 -52.26
N VAL A 122 10.53 49.95 -51.43
CA VAL A 122 9.60 51.08 -51.38
C VAL A 122 10.31 52.27 -51.99
N GLN A 123 9.96 52.48 -53.26
CA GLN A 123 9.96 53.70 -54.04
C GLN A 123 10.41 54.95 -53.29
N ASN A 124 11.60 55.42 -53.63
CA ASN A 124 12.03 56.78 -53.43
C ASN A 124 11.71 57.54 -54.74
N GLU A 125 10.47 58.01 -54.91
CA GLU A 125 10.12 58.94 -55.98
C GLU A 125 9.18 60.06 -55.50
N MET A 126 9.78 61.25 -55.47
CA MET A 126 9.25 62.55 -55.89
C MET A 126 8.25 63.34 -55.02
N LYS A 127 8.79 64.52 -54.63
CA LYS A 127 8.19 65.85 -54.42
C LYS A 127 7.60 66.20 -53.07
#